data_AF-A0A0V1B6V6-F1
#
_entry.id   AF-A0A0V1B6V6-F1
#
_cell.length_a   1.000
_cell.length_b   1.000
_cell.length_c   1.000
_cell.angle_alpha   90.00
_cell.angle_beta   90.00
_cell.angle_gamma   90.00
#
_symmetry.space_group_name_H-M   'P 1'
#
loop_
_entity.id
_entity.type
_entity.pdbx_description
1 polymer ?
#
loop_
_entity_poly.entity_id
_entity_poly.type
_entity_poly.pdbx_seq_one_letter_code
_entity_poly.pdbx_strand_id
1 'polypeptide(L)'
;MKPIPEPIKIRLFGKPKSLGIDASKIDCSTVSLQSDKYVCFREQTDRFTHVFVVCGEKYAELCPLKNLISCEFAVMNPSLQLIAILGDANLEVWDLQTETPKRYFDIANHPVIFYKWIDINNILILTYQRMLISWNIENYEIKKLSSMMLLYNVHQQKTEVYSAVTACFLHFKPNANAKPCTLLCFVVRDSFYGWMIHIENLSKHGCSFVKKAISFSFSEKRRDDFPVAMQANDKYGILFVITSHGYLHVFDVNDSICLYEGMFTSFPVILLTAYKDSGIVCVNEMGCIVTAVIDEEEIISCLNISLKNKSAVMKFARRCNLPGAEGLFAWEFWDLCNNGEYYRAAELAAIIHMLCCSEQLGDMLKNYDNILAWSAYLRAGSYSKAIECLAEKYQLNSAALIGDKNCTKEDYISIFQQIVNNEKAESSQV
;
A
#
# COMPACT_ATOMS: atom_id res chain seq x y z
N MET A 1 -31.64 8.67 -10.48
CA MET A 1 -31.00 7.56 -9.72
C MET A 1 -29.61 8.02 -9.34
N LYS A 2 -29.22 7.93 -8.06
CA LYS A 2 -27.81 8.10 -7.69
C LYS A 2 -27.02 6.93 -8.29
N PRO A 3 -25.79 7.15 -8.79
CA PRO A 3 -24.95 6.06 -9.26
C PRO A 3 -24.74 5.04 -8.15
N ILE A 4 -24.60 3.77 -8.52
CA ILE A 4 -24.23 2.71 -7.58
C ILE A 4 -22.83 3.07 -7.05
N PRO A 5 -22.64 3.13 -5.72
CA PRO A 5 -21.33 3.44 -5.17
C PRO A 5 -20.33 2.36 -5.56
N GLU A 6 -19.13 2.77 -5.97
CA GLU A 6 -18.04 1.88 -6.37
C GLU A 6 -16.88 2.00 -5.38
N PRO A 7 -16.32 0.89 -4.88
CA PRO A 7 -15.24 0.93 -3.88
C PRO A 7 -13.90 1.36 -4.48
N ILE A 8 -13.76 1.34 -5.80
CA ILE A 8 -12.54 1.65 -6.54
C ILE A 8 -12.86 2.68 -7.63
N LYS A 9 -12.19 3.84 -7.59
CA LYS A 9 -12.25 4.88 -8.62
C LYS A 9 -11.30 4.53 -9.77
N ILE A 10 -11.86 4.06 -10.88
CA ILE A 10 -11.10 3.80 -12.12
C ILE A 10 -11.10 5.06 -12.99
N ARG A 11 -9.93 5.47 -13.48
CA ARG A 11 -9.79 6.62 -14.38
C ARG A 11 -8.87 6.29 -15.54
N LEU A 12 -9.28 6.70 -16.73
CA LEU A 12 -8.51 6.61 -17.96
C LEU A 12 -7.80 7.93 -18.23
N PHE A 13 -6.50 7.86 -18.44
CA PHE A 13 -5.61 8.95 -18.79
C PHE A 13 -4.84 8.62 -20.07
N GLY A 14 -4.11 9.62 -20.60
CA GLY A 14 -3.12 9.49 -21.66
C GLY A 14 -3.48 8.51 -22.77
N LYS A 15 -4.28 8.94 -23.76
CA LYS A 15 -4.49 8.14 -24.97
C LYS A 15 -3.31 8.35 -25.92
N PRO A 16 -2.60 7.32 -26.40
CA PRO A 16 -1.43 7.50 -27.26
C PRO A 16 -1.71 8.37 -28.49
N LYS A 17 -2.86 8.16 -29.13
CA LYS A 17 -3.29 8.97 -30.30
C LYS A 17 -3.36 10.46 -30.02
N SER A 18 -3.79 10.88 -28.82
CA SER A 18 -3.82 12.31 -28.46
C SER A 18 -2.43 12.88 -28.18
N LEU A 19 -1.46 12.02 -27.88
CA LEU A 19 -0.06 12.38 -27.62
C LEU A 19 0.84 12.23 -28.86
N GLY A 20 0.26 11.84 -30.02
CA GLY A 20 1.00 11.60 -31.26
C GLY A 20 1.82 10.30 -31.27
N ILE A 21 1.52 9.36 -30.36
CA ILE A 21 2.19 8.06 -30.25
C ILE A 21 1.39 7.02 -31.03
N ASP A 22 2.07 6.25 -31.88
CA ASP A 22 1.46 5.17 -32.66
C ASP A 22 1.17 3.94 -31.78
N ALA A 23 -0.11 3.73 -31.47
CA ALA A 23 -0.54 2.61 -30.63
C ALA A 23 -0.25 1.23 -31.24
N SER A 24 -0.05 1.12 -32.56
CA SER A 24 0.26 -0.17 -33.21
C SER A 24 1.67 -0.67 -32.92
N LYS A 25 2.55 0.22 -32.44
CA LYS A 25 3.94 -0.09 -32.11
C LYS A 25 4.17 -0.33 -30.62
N ILE A 26 3.09 -0.40 -29.82
CA ILE A 26 3.16 -0.51 -28.37
C ILE A 26 3.12 -1.98 -27.95
N ASP A 27 4.14 -2.39 -27.18
CA ASP A 27 4.28 -3.69 -26.55
C ASP A 27 5.17 -3.59 -25.29
N CYS A 28 5.45 -4.72 -24.64
CA CYS A 28 6.29 -4.77 -23.43
C CYS A 28 7.76 -4.39 -23.66
N SER A 29 8.24 -4.35 -24.91
CA SER A 29 9.61 -3.99 -25.28
C SER A 29 9.77 -2.50 -25.64
N THR A 30 8.66 -1.79 -25.79
CA THR A 30 8.61 -0.40 -26.21
C THR A 30 8.07 0.53 -25.12
N VAL A 31 7.47 -0.01 -24.06
CA VAL A 31 6.97 0.79 -22.94
C VAL A 31 7.73 0.48 -21.66
N SER A 32 7.96 1.51 -20.83
CA SER A 32 8.38 1.32 -19.45
C SER A 32 7.56 2.17 -18.48
N LEU A 33 7.26 1.59 -17.33
CA LEU A 33 6.48 2.18 -16.25
C LEU A 33 7.08 1.72 -14.92
N GLN A 34 7.96 2.56 -14.37
CA GLN A 34 8.71 2.24 -13.16
C GLN A 34 8.02 2.77 -11.90
N SER A 35 7.50 3.99 -11.96
CA SER A 35 6.71 4.63 -10.92
C SER A 35 5.50 5.32 -11.54
N ASP A 36 4.62 5.84 -10.70
CA ASP A 36 3.47 6.61 -11.15
C ASP A 36 3.80 7.98 -11.77
N LYS A 37 5.06 8.44 -11.71
CA LYS A 37 5.43 9.76 -12.22
C LYS A 37 5.63 9.82 -13.73
N TYR A 38 6.12 8.73 -14.31
CA TYR A 38 6.59 8.71 -15.70
C TYR A 38 6.18 7.43 -16.42
N VAL A 39 5.66 7.59 -17.64
CA VAL A 39 5.50 6.50 -18.61
C VAL A 39 6.37 6.80 -19.81
N CYS A 40 7.22 5.86 -20.20
CA CYS A 40 8.06 6.03 -21.39
C CYS A 40 7.52 5.18 -22.53
N PHE A 41 7.40 5.76 -23.70
CA PHE A 41 7.11 5.07 -24.95
C PHE A 41 8.31 5.21 -25.88
N ARG A 42 8.79 4.11 -26.44
CA ARG A 42 9.88 4.06 -27.38
C ARG A 42 9.33 3.77 -28.77
N GLU A 43 9.71 4.59 -29.73
CA GLU A 43 9.36 4.41 -31.12
C GLU A 43 10.62 4.33 -31.98
N GLN A 44 10.75 3.24 -32.73
CA GLN A 44 11.81 3.06 -33.70
C GLN A 44 11.37 3.54 -35.09
N THR A 45 12.23 4.32 -35.73
CA THR A 45 12.17 4.62 -37.17
C THR A 45 13.34 3.94 -37.89
N ASP A 46 13.36 4.01 -39.23
CA ASP A 46 14.42 3.39 -40.04
C ASP A 46 15.83 3.86 -39.66
N ARG A 47 15.96 5.07 -39.10
CA ARG A 47 17.26 5.69 -38.82
C ARG A 47 17.52 6.02 -37.35
N PHE A 48 16.48 6.34 -36.58
CA PHE A 48 16.61 6.80 -35.21
C PHE A 48 15.58 6.18 -34.29
N THR A 49 15.92 6.12 -33.00
CA THR A 49 14.97 5.84 -31.93
C THR A 49 14.49 7.16 -31.31
N HIS A 50 13.21 7.24 -30.98
CA HIS A 50 12.62 8.31 -30.20
C HIS A 50 12.07 7.74 -28.90
N VAL A 51 12.24 8.46 -27.81
CA VAL A 51 11.63 8.15 -26.51
C VAL A 51 10.71 9.29 -26.13
N PHE A 52 9.48 8.97 -25.79
CA PHE A 52 8.43 9.90 -25.39
C PHE A 52 8.12 9.65 -23.91
N VAL A 53 8.49 10.61 -23.06
CA VAL A 53 8.21 10.54 -21.62
C VAL A 53 6.91 11.29 -21.33
N VAL A 54 5.89 10.58 -20.88
CA VAL A 54 4.60 11.15 -20.47
C VAL A 54 4.60 11.34 -18.96
N CYS A 55 4.27 12.55 -18.50
CA CYS A 55 4.35 12.93 -17.09
C CYS A 55 3.31 14.02 -16.73
N GLY A 56 3.48 14.64 -15.56
CA GLY A 56 2.60 15.69 -15.07
C GLY A 56 1.28 15.18 -14.50
N GLU A 57 0.42 16.11 -14.09
CA GLU A 57 -0.89 15.75 -13.58
C GLU A 57 -1.73 15.04 -14.64
N LYS A 58 -2.32 13.90 -14.28
CA LYS A 58 -3.17 13.09 -15.17
C LYS A 58 -2.47 12.68 -16.48
N TYR A 59 -1.13 12.64 -16.50
CA TYR A 59 -0.32 12.25 -17.66
C TYR A 59 -0.60 13.11 -18.90
N ALA A 60 -0.68 14.43 -18.70
CA ALA A 60 -1.01 15.39 -19.76
C ALA A 60 0.23 15.99 -20.45
N GLU A 61 1.41 15.88 -19.84
CA GLU A 61 2.65 16.47 -20.36
C GLU A 61 3.46 15.43 -21.13
N LEU A 62 4.15 15.86 -22.19
CA LEU A 62 4.96 15.02 -23.06
C LEU A 62 6.35 15.64 -23.24
N CYS A 63 7.39 14.93 -22.81
CA CYS A 63 8.80 15.30 -22.96
C CYS A 63 9.47 14.34 -23.95
N PRO A 64 9.67 14.74 -25.21
CA PRO A 64 10.27 13.87 -26.22
C PRO A 64 11.80 13.96 -26.22
N LEU A 65 12.49 12.83 -26.18
CA LEU A 65 13.91 12.68 -26.47
C LEU A 65 14.05 12.05 -27.87
N LYS A 66 14.47 12.84 -28.85
CA LYS A 66 14.44 12.46 -30.27
C LYS A 66 15.84 12.21 -30.84
N ASN A 67 15.87 11.50 -31.96
CA ASN A 67 17.07 11.30 -32.78
C ASN A 67 18.19 10.54 -32.04
N LEU A 68 17.81 9.60 -31.16
CA LEU A 68 18.78 8.71 -30.52
C LEU A 68 19.33 7.75 -31.57
N ILE A 69 20.65 7.59 -31.58
CA ILE A 69 21.36 6.72 -32.53
C ILE A 69 21.07 5.25 -32.20
N SER A 70 21.10 4.89 -30.92
CA SER A 70 20.71 3.58 -30.41
C SER A 70 19.99 3.74 -29.07
N CYS A 71 18.89 3.01 -28.92
CA CYS A 71 18.16 2.85 -27.67
C CYS A 71 17.36 1.55 -27.75
N GLU A 72 17.90 0.48 -27.15
CA GLU A 72 17.20 -0.80 -27.03
C GLU A 72 16.05 -0.70 -26.01
N PHE A 73 16.31 -0.07 -24.86
CA PHE A 73 15.32 0.10 -23.81
C PHE A 73 15.60 1.32 -22.94
N ALA A 74 14.57 2.04 -22.53
CA ALA A 74 14.69 3.24 -21.69
C ALA A 74 13.76 3.17 -20.49
N VAL A 75 14.28 3.49 -19.30
CA VAL A 75 13.51 3.48 -18.04
C VAL A 75 13.79 4.74 -17.24
N MET A 76 12.72 5.48 -16.92
CA MET A 76 12.79 6.65 -16.07
C MET A 76 13.13 6.30 -14.62
N ASN A 77 13.91 7.19 -14.00
CA ASN A 77 14.12 7.16 -12.57
C ASN A 77 12.77 7.26 -11.82
N PRO A 78 12.59 6.56 -10.69
CA PRO A 78 11.32 6.54 -9.98
C PRO A 78 10.83 7.93 -9.52
N SER A 79 11.75 8.87 -9.29
CA SER A 79 11.42 10.18 -8.74
C SER A 79 12.01 11.35 -9.54
N LEU A 80 13.28 11.25 -9.93
CA LEU A 80 14.04 12.32 -10.55
C LEU A 80 13.79 12.41 -12.06
N GLN A 81 14.11 13.56 -12.67
CA GLN A 81 14.08 13.74 -14.13
C GLN A 81 15.33 13.16 -14.81
N LEU A 82 15.69 11.94 -14.42
CA LEU A 82 16.79 11.18 -14.99
C LEU A 82 16.22 9.97 -15.74
N ILE A 83 16.77 9.67 -16.91
CA ILE A 83 16.39 8.51 -17.71
C ILE A 83 17.61 7.61 -17.93
N ALA A 84 17.46 6.31 -17.65
CA ALA A 84 18.45 5.31 -18.03
C ALA A 84 18.11 4.79 -19.42
N ILE A 85 19.08 4.80 -20.33
CA ILE A 85 18.95 4.40 -21.73
C ILE A 85 20.00 3.34 -22.01
N LEU A 86 19.56 2.15 -22.42
CA LEU A 86 20.42 1.08 -22.90
C LEU A 86 20.66 1.29 -24.39
N GLY A 87 21.87 1.64 -24.78
CA GLY A 87 22.32 1.64 -26.18
C GLY A 87 23.25 0.46 -26.48
N ASP A 88 23.79 0.42 -27.69
CA ASP A 88 24.60 -0.70 -28.18
C ASP A 88 25.90 -0.94 -27.38
N ALA A 89 26.47 0.13 -26.81
CA ALA A 89 27.78 0.10 -26.17
C ALA A 89 27.76 0.40 -24.67
N ASN A 90 26.73 1.11 -24.18
CA ASN A 90 26.66 1.57 -22.80
C ASN A 90 25.21 1.58 -22.30
N LEU A 91 25.06 1.41 -20.98
CA LEU A 91 23.88 1.87 -20.26
C LEU A 91 24.16 3.28 -19.74
N GLU A 92 23.46 4.28 -20.28
CA GLU A 92 23.70 5.69 -19.98
C GLU A 92 22.56 6.28 -19.15
N VAL A 93 22.89 7.14 -18.18
CA VAL A 93 21.90 7.90 -17.41
C VAL A 93 21.96 9.35 -17.87
N TRP A 94 20.88 9.79 -18.49
CA TRP A 94 20.71 11.13 -19.05
C TRP A 94 19.86 11.99 -18.11
N ASP A 95 20.15 13.28 -18.10
CA ASP A 95 19.26 14.28 -17.51
C ASP A 95 18.30 14.79 -18.57
N LEU A 96 17.00 14.71 -18.32
CA LEU A 96 15.98 15.16 -19.26
C LEU A 96 15.94 16.68 -19.44
N GLN A 97 16.40 17.46 -18.46
CA GLN A 97 16.41 18.92 -18.56
C GLN A 97 17.56 19.40 -19.45
N THR A 98 18.73 18.79 -19.32
CA THR A 98 19.92 19.19 -20.08
C THR A 98 20.11 18.38 -21.36
N GLU A 99 19.34 17.31 -21.55
CA GLU A 99 19.42 16.36 -22.68
C GLU A 99 20.84 15.83 -22.89
N THR A 100 21.58 15.59 -21.81
CA THR A 100 22.98 15.13 -21.86
C THR A 100 23.20 13.90 -20.97
N PRO A 101 24.07 12.96 -21.41
CA PRO A 101 24.49 11.84 -20.55
C PRO A 101 25.27 12.38 -19.34
N LYS A 102 24.85 12.01 -18.14
CA LYS A 102 25.55 12.33 -16.89
C LYS A 102 26.43 11.19 -16.42
N ARG A 103 26.01 9.96 -16.64
CA ARG A 103 26.69 8.73 -16.18
C ARG A 103 26.60 7.67 -17.26
N TYR A 104 27.54 6.74 -17.26
CA TYR A 104 27.46 5.55 -18.10
C TYR A 104 28.04 4.34 -17.37
N PHE A 105 27.54 3.17 -17.73
CA PHE A 105 28.04 1.87 -17.35
C PHE A 105 28.40 1.12 -18.64
N ASP A 106 29.67 0.74 -18.76
CA ASP A 106 30.19 0.01 -19.91
C ASP A 106 29.64 -1.42 -19.91
N ILE A 107 28.91 -1.77 -20.97
CA ILE A 107 28.30 -3.10 -21.13
C ILE A 107 29.19 -4.05 -21.92
N ALA A 108 30.33 -3.62 -22.47
CA ALA A 108 31.18 -4.46 -23.32
C ALA A 108 31.65 -5.74 -22.62
N ASN A 109 32.03 -5.63 -21.34
CA ASN A 109 32.42 -6.79 -20.53
C ASN A 109 31.23 -7.47 -19.83
N HIS A 110 30.11 -6.78 -19.74
CA HIS A 110 28.93 -7.16 -18.97
C HIS A 110 27.65 -6.89 -19.77
N PRO A 111 27.44 -7.56 -20.92
CA PRO A 111 26.29 -7.28 -21.77
C PRO A 111 25.00 -7.48 -20.98
N VAL A 112 24.11 -6.49 -21.06
CA VAL A 112 22.92 -6.36 -20.21
C VAL A 112 21.77 -7.12 -20.85
N ILE A 113 21.08 -7.96 -20.08
CA ILE A 113 19.80 -8.57 -20.47
C ILE A 113 18.64 -7.71 -19.99
N PHE A 114 18.73 -7.24 -18.75
CA PHE A 114 17.65 -6.52 -18.09
C PHE A 114 18.24 -5.55 -17.07
N TYR A 115 17.62 -4.40 -16.90
CA TYR A 115 17.97 -3.49 -15.83
C TYR A 115 16.71 -2.84 -15.26
N LYS A 116 16.78 -2.43 -14.00
CA LYS A 116 15.68 -1.76 -13.31
C LYS A 116 16.22 -0.83 -12.23
N TRP A 117 15.64 0.35 -12.10
CA TRP A 117 15.85 1.19 -10.93
C TRP A 117 15.31 0.48 -9.69
N ILE A 118 16.13 0.31 -8.65
CA ILE A 118 15.67 -0.24 -7.36
C ILE A 118 15.39 0.86 -6.34
N ASP A 119 15.99 2.03 -6.53
CA ASP A 119 15.66 3.28 -5.83
C ASP A 119 16.07 4.48 -6.72
N ILE A 120 16.13 5.69 -6.15
CA ILE A 120 16.48 6.91 -6.89
C ILE A 120 17.95 6.97 -7.33
N ASN A 121 18.84 6.19 -6.72
CA ASN A 121 20.29 6.26 -6.92
C ASN A 121 20.89 4.94 -7.41
N ASN A 122 20.15 3.83 -7.36
CA ASN A 122 20.66 2.51 -7.67
C ASN A 122 19.89 1.86 -8.82
N ILE A 123 20.64 1.35 -9.80
CA ILE A 123 20.16 0.51 -10.90
C ILE A 123 20.65 -0.91 -10.67
N LEU A 124 19.73 -1.87 -10.70
CA LEU A 124 20.04 -3.28 -10.69
C LEU A 124 20.12 -3.78 -12.13
N ILE A 125 21.24 -4.40 -12.48
CA ILE A 125 21.58 -4.85 -13.83
C ILE A 125 21.74 -6.38 -13.80
N LEU A 126 21.04 -7.07 -14.68
CA LEU A 126 21.20 -8.49 -14.95
C LEU A 126 21.95 -8.67 -16.27
N THR A 127 23.06 -9.37 -16.22
CA THR A 127 23.95 -9.57 -17.38
C THR A 127 23.73 -10.92 -18.07
N TYR A 128 24.20 -11.06 -19.31
CA TYR A 128 24.19 -12.32 -20.07
C TYR A 128 24.93 -13.47 -19.38
N GLN A 129 25.93 -13.16 -18.57
CA GLN A 129 26.66 -14.10 -17.73
C GLN A 129 25.87 -14.46 -16.45
N ARG A 130 24.59 -14.11 -16.40
CA ARG A 130 23.66 -14.26 -15.26
C ARG A 130 24.04 -13.47 -14.02
N MET A 131 25.11 -12.68 -14.03
CA MET A 131 25.51 -11.89 -12.86
C MET A 131 24.51 -10.77 -12.59
N LEU A 132 24.22 -10.56 -11.31
CA LEU A 132 23.41 -9.45 -10.84
C LEU A 132 24.32 -8.36 -10.28
N ILE A 133 24.21 -7.14 -10.80
CA ILE A 133 25.08 -6.02 -10.47
C ILE A 133 24.22 -4.87 -9.95
N SER A 134 24.49 -4.38 -8.74
CA SER A 134 23.93 -3.13 -8.25
C SER A 134 24.88 -2.00 -8.59
N TRP A 135 24.43 -1.04 -9.38
CA TRP A 135 25.19 0.15 -9.79
C TRP A 135 24.60 1.40 -9.13
N ASN A 136 25.38 2.04 -8.27
CA ASN A 136 25.04 3.34 -7.69
C ASN A 136 25.50 4.47 -8.61
N ILE A 137 24.60 5.36 -9.03
CA ILE A 137 24.90 6.42 -10.01
C ILE A 137 25.62 7.63 -9.41
N GLU A 138 25.58 7.80 -8.08
CA GLU A 138 26.22 8.93 -7.39
C GLU A 138 27.68 8.62 -7.07
N ASN A 139 27.92 7.47 -6.43
CA ASN A 139 29.23 7.08 -5.93
C ASN A 139 29.97 6.10 -6.86
N TYR A 140 29.36 5.72 -7.98
CA TYR A 140 29.91 4.76 -8.95
C TYR A 140 30.24 3.38 -8.36
N GLU A 141 29.64 3.05 -7.20
CA GLU A 141 29.83 1.75 -6.58
C GLU A 141 29.13 0.66 -7.40
N ILE A 142 29.87 -0.40 -7.69
CA ILE A 142 29.39 -1.57 -8.42
C ILE A 142 29.51 -2.78 -7.49
N LYS A 143 28.36 -3.31 -7.05
CA LYS A 143 28.30 -4.50 -6.20
C LYS A 143 27.82 -5.70 -6.99
N LYS A 144 28.68 -6.72 -7.14
CA LYS A 144 28.33 -8.01 -7.74
C LYS A 144 27.62 -8.90 -6.71
N LEU A 145 26.48 -9.46 -7.10
CA LEU A 145 25.64 -10.35 -6.31
C LEU A 145 25.64 -11.74 -6.97
N SER A 146 25.73 -12.80 -6.16
CA SER A 146 25.77 -14.19 -6.63
C SER A 146 24.42 -14.60 -7.22
N SER A 147 24.42 -15.24 -8.40
CA SER A 147 23.21 -15.45 -9.21
C SER A 147 22.80 -16.93 -9.34
N MET A 148 21.70 -17.27 -8.68
CA MET A 148 20.66 -18.20 -9.14
C MET A 148 19.34 -17.62 -8.62
N MET A 149 18.38 -17.28 -9.50
CA MET A 149 17.17 -16.53 -9.09
C MET A 149 16.01 -17.44 -8.70
N LEU A 150 15.59 -17.29 -7.44
CA LEU A 150 14.24 -17.16 -6.90
C LEU A 150 14.47 -16.82 -5.41
N LEU A 151 13.74 -15.84 -4.87
CA LEU A 151 13.94 -15.19 -3.56
C LEU A 151 15.34 -15.36 -2.90
N TYR A 152 16.23 -14.40 -3.09
CA TYR A 152 17.54 -14.39 -2.43
C TYR A 152 17.47 -13.64 -1.09
N ASN A 153 17.74 -14.34 0.02
CA ASN A 153 17.88 -13.73 1.33
C ASN A 153 19.28 -13.14 1.48
N VAL A 154 19.43 -11.83 1.29
CA VAL A 154 20.72 -11.12 1.37
C VAL A 154 21.47 -11.39 2.67
N HIS A 155 20.76 -11.47 3.80
CA HIS A 155 21.38 -11.69 5.11
C HIS A 155 21.82 -13.14 5.36
N GLN A 156 21.06 -14.12 4.86
CA GLN A 156 21.39 -15.54 5.01
C GLN A 156 22.25 -16.06 3.86
N GLN A 157 22.43 -15.26 2.80
CA GLN A 157 23.06 -15.65 1.55
C GLN A 157 22.49 -16.95 0.95
N LYS A 158 21.18 -17.17 1.16
CA LYS A 158 20.46 -18.39 0.76
C LYS A 158 19.42 -18.05 -0.30
N THR A 159 19.26 -18.94 -1.27
CA THR A 159 18.28 -18.86 -2.37
C THR A 159 17.14 -19.85 -2.13
N GLU A 160 15.90 -19.43 -2.37
CA GLU A 160 14.71 -20.28 -2.26
C GLU A 160 13.85 -20.21 -3.52
N VAL A 161 13.56 -21.37 -4.11
CA VAL A 161 12.91 -21.48 -5.42
C VAL A 161 11.39 -21.61 -5.27
N TYR A 162 10.64 -20.64 -5.81
CA TYR A 162 9.18 -20.63 -5.85
C TYR A 162 8.66 -20.75 -7.29
N SER A 163 7.68 -21.61 -7.52
CA SER A 163 6.93 -21.62 -8.79
C SER A 163 5.75 -20.68 -8.65
N ALA A 164 5.87 -19.46 -9.20
CA ALA A 164 4.84 -18.42 -9.10
C ALA A 164 4.66 -17.70 -10.43
N VAL A 165 3.43 -17.24 -10.68
CA VAL A 165 3.10 -16.43 -11.86
C VAL A 165 3.53 -14.98 -11.67
N THR A 166 3.24 -14.43 -10.48
CA THR A 166 3.60 -13.06 -10.10
C THR A 166 3.78 -12.99 -8.59
N ALA A 167 4.60 -12.05 -8.12
CA ALA A 167 4.90 -11.89 -6.71
C ALA A 167 5.20 -10.42 -6.36
N CYS A 168 4.92 -10.04 -5.12
CA CYS A 168 5.29 -8.75 -4.56
C CYS A 168 5.59 -8.86 -3.07
N PHE A 169 6.36 -7.91 -2.56
CA PHE A 169 6.50 -7.73 -1.11
C PHE A 169 5.40 -6.80 -0.59
N LEU A 170 4.97 -7.02 0.65
CA LEU A 170 4.04 -6.17 1.37
C LEU A 170 4.62 -5.88 2.76
N HIS A 171 4.74 -4.59 3.10
CA HIS A 171 5.08 -4.16 4.45
C HIS A 171 3.78 -3.97 5.24
N PHE A 172 3.49 -4.93 6.12
CA PHE A 172 2.18 -5.09 6.72
C PHE A 172 2.21 -4.85 8.22
N LYS A 173 1.19 -4.17 8.75
CA LYS A 173 0.94 -4.05 10.18
C LYS A 173 -0.47 -4.60 10.51
N PRO A 174 -0.59 -5.79 11.13
CA PRO A 174 -1.88 -6.43 11.36
C PRO A 174 -2.86 -5.62 12.22
N ASN A 175 -2.35 -4.94 13.24
CA ASN A 175 -3.12 -4.08 14.13
C ASN A 175 -2.19 -3.07 14.81
N ALA A 176 -2.75 -2.09 15.52
CA ALA A 176 -2.00 -0.99 16.13
C ALA A 176 -0.87 -1.46 17.06
N ASN A 177 -1.09 -2.56 17.78
CA ASN A 177 -0.18 -3.11 18.79
C ASN A 177 0.83 -4.13 18.22
N ALA A 178 0.62 -4.59 16.98
CA ALA A 178 1.50 -5.56 16.34
C ALA A 178 2.77 -4.91 15.79
N LYS A 179 3.87 -5.66 15.81
CA LYS A 179 5.09 -5.26 15.10
C LYS A 179 4.88 -5.38 13.59
N PRO A 180 5.39 -4.44 12.77
CA PRO A 180 5.37 -4.57 11.32
C PRO A 180 6.04 -5.86 10.85
N CYS A 181 5.53 -6.46 9.78
CA CYS A 181 6.12 -7.59 9.08
C CYS A 181 6.40 -7.28 7.62
N THR A 182 7.40 -7.97 7.07
CA THR A 182 7.61 -8.07 5.62
C THR A 182 7.02 -9.39 5.15
N LEU A 183 6.00 -9.30 4.32
CA LEU A 183 5.31 -10.45 3.73
C LEU A 183 5.74 -10.62 2.27
N LEU A 184 5.91 -11.87 1.85
CA LEU A 184 6.01 -12.24 0.45
C LEU A 184 4.66 -12.78 0.00
N CYS A 185 4.06 -12.09 -0.97
CA CYS A 185 2.80 -12.48 -1.57
C CYS A 185 3.08 -12.99 -2.98
N PHE A 186 2.56 -14.16 -3.36
CA PHE A 186 2.76 -14.70 -4.70
C PHE A 186 1.58 -15.54 -5.17
N VAL A 187 1.31 -15.48 -6.47
CA VAL A 187 0.20 -16.17 -7.12
C VAL A 187 0.69 -17.49 -7.72
N VAL A 188 -0.02 -18.58 -7.42
CA VAL A 188 0.23 -19.92 -7.95
C VAL A 188 -1.04 -20.52 -8.51
N ARG A 189 -0.88 -21.49 -9.42
CA ARG A 189 -1.96 -22.36 -9.86
C ARG A 189 -1.85 -23.69 -9.11
N ASP A 190 -2.76 -23.89 -8.17
CA ASP A 190 -2.92 -25.13 -7.43
C ASP A 190 -3.81 -26.12 -8.21
N SER A 191 -3.46 -27.40 -8.16
CA SER A 191 -4.16 -28.45 -8.90
C SER A 191 -5.58 -28.72 -8.41
N PHE A 192 -5.87 -28.46 -7.12
CA PHE A 192 -7.17 -28.72 -6.49
C PHE A 192 -7.98 -27.45 -6.28
N TYR A 193 -7.34 -26.38 -5.80
CA TYR A 193 -8.00 -25.14 -5.40
C TYR A 193 -8.01 -24.07 -6.50
N GLY A 194 -7.39 -24.33 -7.65
CA GLY A 194 -7.31 -23.37 -8.76
C GLY A 194 -6.31 -22.26 -8.47
N TRP A 195 -6.69 -21.00 -8.69
CA TRP A 195 -5.77 -19.88 -8.46
C TRP A 195 -5.69 -19.55 -6.97
N MET A 196 -4.46 -19.48 -6.45
CA MET A 196 -4.21 -19.16 -5.05
C MET A 196 -3.16 -18.06 -4.90
N ILE A 197 -3.37 -17.20 -3.91
CA ILE A 197 -2.38 -16.23 -3.43
C ILE A 197 -1.81 -16.76 -2.13
N HIS A 198 -0.54 -17.12 -2.11
CA HIS A 198 0.18 -17.46 -0.88
C HIS A 198 0.80 -16.22 -0.25
N ILE A 199 0.70 -16.13 1.06
CA ILE A 199 1.20 -15.02 1.87
C ILE A 199 2.10 -15.60 2.95
N GLU A 200 3.40 -15.40 2.78
CA GLU A 200 4.44 -15.91 3.67
C GLU A 200 5.07 -14.78 4.45
N ASN A 201 5.30 -15.00 5.75
CA ASN A 201 5.95 -14.03 6.61
C ASN A 201 7.46 -14.26 6.58
N LEU A 202 8.21 -13.27 6.07
CA LEU A 202 9.68 -13.33 5.99
C LEU A 202 10.38 -12.63 7.17
N SER A 203 9.61 -12.15 8.15
CA SER A 203 10.13 -11.39 9.28
C SER A 203 10.89 -12.29 10.25
N LYS A 204 12.13 -11.93 10.61
CA LYS A 204 13.01 -12.80 11.41
C LYS A 204 12.68 -12.83 12.90
N HIS A 205 12.03 -11.79 13.47
CA HIS A 205 11.67 -11.75 14.90
C HIS A 205 10.43 -10.90 15.21
N GLY A 206 9.56 -11.40 16.11
CA GLY A 206 8.58 -10.59 16.84
C GLY A 206 7.26 -10.26 16.13
N CYS A 207 7.09 -10.59 14.85
CA CYS A 207 5.78 -10.50 14.19
C CYS A 207 5.19 -11.90 13.96
N SER A 208 4.04 -12.18 14.59
CA SER A 208 3.36 -13.47 14.58
C SER A 208 2.35 -13.64 13.43
N PHE A 209 2.62 -13.04 12.26
CA PHE A 209 1.71 -13.22 11.11
C PHE A 209 1.77 -14.68 10.65
N VAL A 210 0.63 -15.37 10.79
CA VAL A 210 0.46 -16.76 10.37
C VAL A 210 0.35 -16.81 8.84
N LYS A 211 1.04 -17.76 8.21
CA LYS A 211 0.98 -17.98 6.77
C LYS A 211 -0.48 -18.15 6.31
N LYS A 212 -0.83 -17.52 5.18
CA LYS A 212 -2.19 -17.59 4.60
C LYS A 212 -2.16 -18.01 3.15
N ALA A 213 -3.31 -18.50 2.71
CA ALA A 213 -3.62 -18.72 1.30
C ALA A 213 -5.02 -18.13 1.02
N ILE A 214 -5.15 -17.40 -0.09
CA ILE A 214 -6.43 -16.88 -0.58
C ILE A 214 -6.72 -17.60 -1.89
N SER A 215 -7.80 -18.38 -1.95
CA SER A 215 -8.26 -18.98 -3.20
C SER A 215 -9.19 -18.01 -3.94
N PHE A 216 -9.07 -17.98 -5.26
CA PHE A 216 -9.99 -17.24 -6.11
C PHE A 216 -10.17 -17.98 -7.44
N SER A 217 -11.31 -17.73 -8.09
CA SER A 217 -11.67 -18.37 -9.35
C SER A 217 -12.37 -17.38 -10.27
N PHE A 218 -12.41 -17.72 -11.54
CA PHE A 218 -13.08 -16.92 -12.55
C PHE A 218 -14.46 -17.50 -12.85
N SER A 219 -15.39 -16.63 -13.25
CA SER A 219 -16.72 -17.04 -13.72
C SER A 219 -16.62 -18.04 -14.88
N GLU A 220 -17.64 -18.87 -15.09
CA GLU A 220 -17.64 -19.89 -16.15
C GLU A 220 -17.39 -19.36 -17.57
N LYS A 221 -17.69 -18.08 -17.82
CA LYS A 221 -17.46 -17.39 -19.10
C LYS A 221 -16.00 -16.95 -19.32
N ARG A 222 -15.14 -17.07 -18.30
CA ARG A 222 -13.75 -16.58 -18.25
C ARG A 222 -12.78 -17.68 -17.81
N ARG A 223 -12.96 -18.91 -18.28
CA ARG A 223 -12.10 -20.05 -17.88
C ARG A 223 -10.68 -19.96 -18.42
N ASP A 224 -10.51 -19.22 -19.51
CA ASP A 224 -9.26 -18.91 -20.18
C ASP A 224 -8.58 -17.65 -19.61
N ASP A 225 -9.20 -16.97 -18.64
CA ASP A 225 -8.59 -15.86 -17.92
C ASP A 225 -7.53 -16.38 -16.93
N PHE A 226 -6.50 -15.56 -16.68
CA PHE A 226 -5.43 -15.90 -15.74
C PHE A 226 -4.77 -14.66 -15.15
N PRO A 227 -4.24 -14.72 -13.91
CA PRO A 227 -3.51 -13.61 -13.31
C PRO A 227 -2.23 -13.29 -14.09
N VAL A 228 -1.94 -12.00 -14.31
CA VAL A 228 -0.74 -11.55 -15.03
C VAL A 228 0.17 -10.68 -14.16
N ALA A 229 -0.40 -9.88 -13.27
CA ALA A 229 0.37 -8.97 -12.43
C ALA A 229 -0.27 -8.81 -11.05
N MET A 230 0.56 -8.58 -10.04
CA MET A 230 0.13 -8.28 -8.69
C MET A 230 0.92 -7.11 -8.12
N GLN A 231 0.22 -6.21 -7.45
CA GLN A 231 0.80 -5.06 -6.77
C GLN A 231 0.24 -4.96 -5.35
N ALA A 232 1.12 -4.83 -4.37
CA ALA A 232 0.75 -4.60 -2.98
C ALA A 232 0.52 -3.12 -2.70
N ASN A 233 -0.35 -2.85 -1.71
CA ASN A 233 -0.49 -1.54 -1.09
C ASN A 233 -0.29 -1.66 0.42
N ASP A 234 0.80 -1.06 0.90
CA ASP A 234 1.19 -1.12 2.31
C ASP A 234 0.22 -0.35 3.22
N LYS A 235 -0.32 0.80 2.75
CA LYS A 235 -1.25 1.65 3.52
C LYS A 235 -2.45 0.85 4.04
N TYR A 236 -3.06 0.05 3.17
CA TYR A 236 -4.24 -0.73 3.49
C TYR A 236 -3.97 -2.22 3.69
N GLY A 237 -2.75 -2.70 3.43
CA GLY A 237 -2.44 -4.12 3.52
C GLY A 237 -3.29 -4.95 2.56
N ILE A 238 -3.43 -4.48 1.33
CA ILE A 238 -4.22 -5.14 0.28
C ILE A 238 -3.34 -5.54 -0.90
N LEU A 239 -3.86 -6.45 -1.72
CA LEU A 239 -3.25 -6.90 -2.97
C LEU A 239 -4.19 -6.59 -4.13
N PHE A 240 -3.67 -5.88 -5.13
CA PHE A 240 -4.29 -5.74 -6.44
C PHE A 240 -3.78 -6.86 -7.34
N VAL A 241 -4.67 -7.65 -7.91
CA VAL A 241 -4.35 -8.71 -8.87
C VAL A 241 -5.07 -8.40 -10.18
N ILE A 242 -4.29 -8.30 -11.27
CA ILE A 242 -4.80 -8.05 -12.62
C ILE A 242 -4.77 -9.34 -13.41
N THR A 243 -5.81 -9.59 -14.19
CA THR A 243 -5.92 -10.73 -15.09
C THR A 243 -5.57 -10.40 -16.54
N SER A 244 -5.34 -11.41 -17.37
CA SER A 244 -5.02 -11.26 -18.80
C SER A 244 -6.14 -10.58 -19.57
N HIS A 245 -7.40 -10.77 -19.16
CA HIS A 245 -8.55 -10.05 -19.72
C HIS A 245 -8.77 -8.67 -19.12
N GLY A 246 -7.87 -8.17 -18.26
CA GLY A 246 -7.94 -6.82 -17.71
C GLY A 246 -8.95 -6.65 -16.57
N TYR A 247 -9.34 -7.72 -15.87
CA TYR A 247 -10.09 -7.62 -14.62
C TYR A 247 -9.16 -7.30 -13.46
N LEU A 248 -9.67 -6.52 -12.50
CA LEU A 248 -9.01 -6.22 -11.24
C LEU A 248 -9.72 -6.95 -10.11
N HIS A 249 -8.94 -7.70 -9.35
CA HIS A 249 -9.32 -8.27 -8.07
C HIS A 249 -8.54 -7.56 -6.96
N VAL A 250 -9.23 -7.22 -5.87
CA VAL A 250 -8.61 -6.57 -4.70
C VAL A 250 -8.85 -7.45 -3.48
N PHE A 251 -7.78 -7.83 -2.79
CA PHE A 251 -7.86 -8.71 -1.63
C PHE A 251 -7.28 -8.05 -0.39
N ASP A 252 -7.98 -8.19 0.74
CA ASP A 252 -7.41 -7.90 2.05
C ASP A 252 -6.54 -9.07 2.54
N VAL A 253 -5.29 -8.79 2.88
CA VAL A 253 -4.35 -9.79 3.40
C VAL A 253 -4.69 -10.19 4.84
N ASN A 254 -5.33 -9.31 5.60
CA ASN A 254 -5.57 -9.55 7.02
C ASN A 254 -6.67 -10.59 7.26
N ASP A 255 -7.82 -10.46 6.61
CA ASP A 255 -8.95 -11.38 6.81
C ASP A 255 -9.19 -12.27 5.58
N SER A 256 -8.31 -12.22 4.56
CA SER A 256 -8.37 -13.03 3.34
C SER A 256 -9.67 -12.85 2.55
N ILE A 257 -10.21 -11.62 2.54
CA ILE A 257 -11.48 -11.30 1.87
C ILE A 257 -11.25 -10.63 0.52
N CYS A 258 -12.10 -10.95 -0.46
CA CYS A 258 -12.18 -10.21 -1.73
C CYS A 258 -12.96 -8.92 -1.50
N LEU A 259 -12.30 -7.78 -1.68
CA LEU A 259 -12.86 -6.44 -1.50
C LEU A 259 -13.54 -5.93 -2.77
N TYR A 260 -12.99 -6.28 -3.93
CA TYR A 260 -13.51 -5.84 -5.22
C TYR A 260 -13.15 -6.84 -6.31
N GLU A 261 -14.08 -7.03 -7.23
CA GLU A 261 -13.87 -7.70 -8.51
C GLU A 261 -14.60 -6.90 -9.59
N GLY A 262 -13.88 -6.50 -10.64
CA GLY A 262 -14.50 -5.75 -11.74
C GLY A 262 -13.58 -5.54 -12.93
N MET A 263 -14.16 -5.08 -14.03
CA MET A 263 -13.44 -4.75 -15.25
C MET A 263 -12.58 -3.50 -15.00
N PHE A 264 -11.25 -3.63 -15.15
CA PHE A 264 -10.32 -2.51 -14.97
C PHE A 264 -9.94 -1.85 -16.28
N THR A 265 -9.65 -2.65 -17.31
CA THR A 265 -9.37 -2.17 -18.67
C THR A 265 -9.84 -3.21 -19.68
N SER A 266 -10.49 -2.78 -20.76
CA SER A 266 -10.96 -3.68 -21.82
C SER A 266 -9.85 -4.32 -22.66
N PHE A 267 -8.60 -3.89 -22.46
CA PHE A 267 -7.42 -4.39 -23.16
C PHE A 267 -6.40 -4.96 -22.16
N PRO A 268 -5.62 -5.98 -22.56
CA PRO A 268 -4.60 -6.58 -21.70
C PRO A 268 -3.63 -5.55 -21.14
N VAL A 269 -3.22 -5.75 -19.89
CA VAL A 269 -2.26 -4.89 -19.20
C VAL A 269 -0.85 -5.33 -19.55
N ILE A 270 -0.02 -4.40 -20.03
CA ILE A 270 1.40 -4.62 -20.30
C ILE A 270 2.21 -4.44 -19.01
N LEU A 271 2.01 -3.31 -18.34
CA LEU A 271 2.79 -2.91 -17.16
C LEU A 271 1.89 -2.41 -16.06
N LEU A 272 2.29 -2.66 -14.82
CA LEU A 272 1.60 -2.27 -13.59
C LEU A 272 2.61 -1.75 -12.57
N THR A 273 2.29 -0.66 -11.89
CA THR A 273 3.03 -0.20 -10.71
C THR A 273 2.09 0.45 -9.69
N ALA A 274 2.60 0.73 -8.50
CA ALA A 274 1.87 1.47 -7.47
C ALA A 274 1.55 2.90 -7.95
N TYR A 275 0.39 3.43 -7.54
CA TYR A 275 -0.05 4.78 -7.87
C TYR A 275 -0.45 5.52 -6.61
N LYS A 276 0.26 6.63 -6.33
CA LYS A 276 0.10 7.41 -5.11
C LYS A 276 0.15 6.49 -3.87
N ASP A 277 -0.60 6.84 -2.84
CA ASP A 277 -0.58 6.12 -1.55
C ASP A 277 -1.55 4.92 -1.49
N SER A 278 -2.50 4.81 -2.43
CA SER A 278 -3.67 3.92 -2.28
C SER A 278 -4.09 3.16 -3.54
N GLY A 279 -3.36 3.28 -4.64
CA GLY A 279 -3.80 2.76 -5.92
C GLY A 279 -2.73 2.08 -6.74
N ILE A 280 -3.12 1.81 -7.99
CA ILE A 280 -2.29 1.26 -9.04
C ILE A 280 -2.47 2.06 -10.32
N VAL A 281 -1.42 2.06 -11.15
CA VAL A 281 -1.45 2.59 -12.51
C VAL A 281 -0.89 1.55 -13.47
N CYS A 282 -1.52 1.43 -14.63
CA CYS A 282 -1.11 0.51 -15.66
C CYS A 282 -1.05 1.18 -17.03
N VAL A 283 -0.32 0.54 -17.94
CA VAL A 283 -0.42 0.78 -19.39
C VAL A 283 -0.95 -0.49 -20.03
N ASN A 284 -2.00 -0.36 -20.84
CA ASN A 284 -2.58 -1.48 -21.59
C ASN A 284 -2.01 -1.57 -23.02
N GLU A 285 -2.36 -2.62 -23.77
CA GLU A 285 -1.90 -2.85 -25.15
C GLU A 285 -2.27 -1.73 -26.14
N MET A 286 -3.30 -0.94 -25.82
CA MET A 286 -3.64 0.24 -26.61
C MET A 286 -2.84 1.48 -26.21
N GLY A 287 -1.85 1.32 -25.32
CA GLY A 287 -1.02 2.35 -24.70
C GLY A 287 -1.77 3.33 -23.79
N CYS A 288 -3.02 3.03 -23.45
CA CYS A 288 -3.79 3.87 -22.54
C CYS A 288 -3.26 3.72 -21.11
N ILE A 289 -3.17 4.85 -20.40
CA ILE A 289 -2.77 4.87 -19.00
C ILE A 289 -4.04 4.78 -18.14
N VAL A 290 -4.17 3.77 -17.31
CA VAL A 290 -5.37 3.55 -16.48
C VAL A 290 -4.96 3.48 -15.01
N THR A 291 -5.68 4.20 -14.15
CA THR A 291 -5.46 4.16 -12.70
C THR A 291 -6.66 3.57 -11.99
N ALA A 292 -6.43 2.80 -10.93
CA ALA A 292 -7.45 2.39 -9.97
C ALA A 292 -7.01 2.84 -8.57
N VAL A 293 -7.89 3.53 -7.85
CA VAL A 293 -7.62 4.07 -6.51
C VAL A 293 -8.77 3.70 -5.60
N ILE A 294 -8.48 3.30 -4.36
CA ILE A 294 -9.53 3.06 -3.36
C ILE A 294 -10.34 4.35 -3.13
N ASP A 295 -11.66 4.22 -3.18
CA ASP A 295 -12.55 5.29 -2.72
C ASP A 295 -12.75 5.19 -1.21
N GLU A 296 -11.98 5.98 -0.45
CA GLU A 296 -11.98 5.94 1.02
C GLU A 296 -13.36 6.23 1.63
N GLU A 297 -14.21 7.01 0.94
CA GLU A 297 -15.55 7.39 1.39
C GLU A 297 -16.60 6.29 1.13
N GLU A 298 -16.45 5.52 0.04
CA GLU A 298 -17.48 4.60 -0.43
C GLU A 298 -17.14 3.13 -0.18
N ILE A 299 -15.86 2.78 -0.03
CA ILE A 299 -15.42 1.38 0.07
C ILE A 299 -16.14 0.61 1.18
N ILE A 300 -16.32 1.21 2.36
CA ILE A 300 -16.99 0.54 3.48
C ILE A 300 -18.49 0.34 3.20
N SER A 301 -19.15 1.34 2.62
CA SER A 301 -20.55 1.25 2.20
C SER A 301 -20.75 0.15 1.16
N CYS A 302 -19.86 0.05 0.17
CA CYS A 302 -19.88 -1.01 -0.84
C CYS A 302 -19.66 -2.40 -0.23
N LEU A 303 -18.67 -2.54 0.66
CA LEU A 303 -18.37 -3.81 1.33
C LEU A 303 -19.52 -4.28 2.21
N ASN A 304 -20.25 -3.38 2.85
CA ASN A 304 -21.45 -3.72 3.62
C ASN A 304 -22.58 -4.29 2.77
N ILE A 305 -22.67 -3.88 1.50
CA ILE A 305 -23.66 -4.38 0.56
C ILE A 305 -23.21 -5.72 -0.01
N SER A 306 -21.94 -5.85 -0.37
CA SER A 306 -21.41 -7.03 -1.06
C SER A 306 -21.07 -8.20 -0.13
N LEU A 307 -20.62 -7.93 1.10
CA LEU A 307 -20.16 -8.94 2.05
C LEU A 307 -21.19 -9.21 3.14
N LYS A 308 -21.48 -10.50 3.36
CA LYS A 308 -22.33 -10.95 4.49
C LYS A 308 -21.62 -10.82 5.84
N ASN A 309 -20.29 -10.85 5.85
CA ASN A 309 -19.50 -10.85 7.08
C ASN A 309 -19.22 -9.41 7.56
N LYS A 310 -20.18 -8.83 8.29
CA LYS A 310 -20.07 -7.49 8.88
C LYS A 310 -18.84 -7.33 9.80
N SER A 311 -18.46 -8.38 10.52
CA SER A 311 -17.30 -8.37 11.41
C SER A 311 -16.00 -8.11 10.64
N ALA A 312 -15.83 -8.73 9.46
CA ALA A 312 -14.66 -8.49 8.62
C ALA A 312 -14.63 -7.06 8.07
N VAL A 313 -15.78 -6.51 7.66
CA VAL A 313 -15.89 -5.12 7.20
C VAL A 313 -15.50 -4.14 8.31
N MET A 314 -15.99 -4.35 9.54
CA MET A 314 -15.62 -3.53 10.70
C MET A 314 -14.12 -3.62 11.01
N LYS A 315 -13.52 -4.82 10.97
CA LYS A 315 -12.07 -5.00 11.18
C LYS A 315 -11.25 -4.27 10.13
N PHE A 316 -11.65 -4.38 8.87
CA PHE A 316 -10.99 -3.69 7.75
C PHE A 316 -11.10 -2.17 7.90
N ALA A 317 -12.31 -1.64 8.13
CA ALA A 317 -12.55 -0.21 8.34
C ALA A 317 -11.69 0.34 9.48
N ARG A 318 -11.65 -0.37 10.61
CA ARG A 318 -10.84 0.01 11.78
C ARG A 318 -9.35 -0.02 11.49
N ARG A 319 -8.84 -1.11 10.90
CA ARG A 319 -7.40 -1.28 10.62
C ARG A 319 -6.88 -0.22 9.67
N CYS A 320 -7.71 0.14 8.69
CA CYS A 320 -7.40 1.09 7.64
C CYS A 320 -7.79 2.54 7.99
N ASN A 321 -8.45 2.76 9.13
CA ASN A 321 -9.00 4.05 9.55
C ASN A 321 -9.89 4.71 8.48
N LEU A 322 -10.82 3.92 7.90
CA LEU A 322 -11.72 4.35 6.84
C LEU A 322 -13.09 4.76 7.39
N PRO A 323 -13.73 5.82 6.85
CA PRO A 323 -15.06 6.25 7.26
C PRO A 323 -16.19 5.31 6.78
N GLY A 324 -17.42 5.52 7.27
CA GLY A 324 -18.61 4.81 6.79
C GLY A 324 -18.98 3.53 7.54
N ALA A 325 -18.23 3.17 8.60
CA ALA A 325 -18.52 2.02 9.47
C ALA A 325 -19.25 2.39 10.77
N GLU A 326 -19.58 3.66 11.00
CA GLU A 326 -20.13 4.19 12.26
C GLU A 326 -21.43 3.47 12.64
N GLY A 327 -22.31 3.25 11.67
CA GLY A 327 -23.56 2.51 11.88
C GLY A 327 -23.34 1.03 12.24
N LEU A 328 -22.33 0.37 11.67
CA LEU A 328 -22.00 -1.01 12.04
C LEU A 328 -21.47 -1.10 13.47
N PHE A 329 -20.57 -0.18 13.81
CA PHE A 329 -19.97 -0.10 15.13
C PHE A 329 -21.01 0.22 16.21
N ALA A 330 -21.93 1.14 15.95
CA ALA A 330 -23.04 1.44 16.84
C ALA A 330 -23.96 0.23 17.03
N TRP A 331 -24.26 -0.50 15.95
CA TRP A 331 -25.07 -1.71 16.02
C TRP A 331 -24.40 -2.80 16.86
N GLU A 332 -23.12 -3.09 16.62
CA GLU A 332 -22.34 -4.09 17.38
C GLU A 332 -22.24 -3.71 18.86
N PHE A 333 -22.06 -2.42 19.17
CA PHE A 333 -22.04 -1.92 20.54
C PHE A 333 -23.36 -2.23 21.26
N TRP A 334 -24.50 -1.89 20.66
CA TRP A 334 -25.81 -2.14 21.27
C TRP A 334 -26.13 -3.63 21.37
N ASP A 335 -25.72 -4.44 20.40
CA ASP A 335 -25.87 -5.90 20.46
C ASP A 335 -25.11 -6.48 21.67
N LEU A 336 -23.83 -6.09 21.85
CA LEU A 336 -23.03 -6.48 23.01
C LEU A 336 -23.68 -6.02 24.33
N CYS A 337 -24.21 -4.80 24.39
CA CYS A 337 -24.95 -4.32 25.56
C CYS A 337 -26.19 -5.16 25.85
N ASN A 338 -27.00 -5.46 24.83
CA ASN A 338 -28.22 -6.27 24.97
C ASN A 338 -27.91 -7.71 25.42
N ASN A 339 -26.75 -8.23 25.02
CA ASN A 339 -26.26 -9.55 25.42
C ASN A 339 -25.55 -9.54 26.79
N GLY A 340 -25.46 -8.38 27.46
CA GLY A 340 -24.79 -8.24 28.76
C GLY A 340 -23.27 -8.26 28.71
N GLU A 341 -22.66 -8.19 27.51
CA GLU A 341 -21.21 -8.19 27.28
C GLU A 341 -20.60 -6.78 27.42
N TYR A 342 -20.88 -6.10 28.54
CA TYR A 342 -20.53 -4.69 28.75
C TYR A 342 -19.04 -4.39 28.60
N TYR A 343 -18.16 -5.28 29.06
CA TYR A 343 -16.70 -5.09 28.92
C TYR A 343 -16.26 -5.00 27.45
N ARG A 344 -16.82 -5.84 26.57
CA ARG A 344 -16.49 -5.84 25.13
C ARG A 344 -17.13 -4.66 24.41
N ALA A 345 -18.35 -4.27 24.80
CA ALA A 345 -18.99 -3.06 24.29
C ALA A 345 -18.15 -1.82 24.63
N ALA A 346 -17.65 -1.77 25.86
CA ALA A 346 -16.79 -0.71 26.35
C ALA A 346 -15.44 -0.67 25.60
N GLU A 347 -14.80 -1.84 25.40
CA GLU A 347 -13.57 -1.95 24.62
C GLU A 347 -13.78 -1.45 23.18
N LEU A 348 -14.88 -1.87 22.54
CA LEU A 348 -15.28 -1.41 21.22
C LEU A 348 -15.41 0.12 21.20
N ALA A 349 -16.12 0.70 22.17
CA ALA A 349 -16.31 2.15 22.27
C ALA A 349 -15.03 2.94 22.50
N ALA A 350 -14.08 2.39 23.26
CA ALA A 350 -12.79 3.02 23.51
C ALA A 350 -11.88 3.02 22.26
N ILE A 351 -12.01 2.01 21.39
CA ILE A 351 -11.19 1.86 20.19
C ILE A 351 -11.72 2.70 19.02
N ILE A 352 -13.02 2.94 18.96
CA ILE A 352 -13.63 3.69 17.86
C ILE A 352 -13.54 5.19 18.15
N HIS A 353 -12.59 5.86 17.50
CA HIS A 353 -12.52 7.33 17.48
C HIS A 353 -13.80 8.01 16.92
N MET A 354 -14.71 7.24 16.32
CA MET A 354 -15.96 7.70 15.70
C MET A 354 -17.21 7.58 16.58
N LEU A 355 -17.15 6.90 17.73
CA LEU A 355 -18.24 7.02 18.70
C LEU A 355 -18.01 8.35 19.40
N CYS A 356 -18.98 9.25 19.28
CA CYS A 356 -19.05 10.43 20.12
C CYS A 356 -19.06 9.93 21.57
N CYS A 357 -17.89 9.85 22.20
CA CYS A 357 -17.79 9.54 23.59
C CYS A 357 -18.61 10.61 24.31
N SER A 358 -19.58 10.18 25.10
CA SER A 358 -20.43 11.08 25.86
C SER A 358 -20.18 10.86 27.34
N GLU A 359 -20.52 11.86 28.14
CA GLU A 359 -20.50 11.74 29.58
C GLU A 359 -21.37 10.56 30.06
N GLN A 360 -22.53 10.36 29.42
CA GLN A 360 -23.44 9.26 29.71
C GLN A 360 -22.83 7.88 29.45
N LEU A 361 -22.05 7.73 28.37
CA LEU A 361 -21.32 6.50 28.11
C LEU A 361 -20.28 6.24 29.21
N GLY A 362 -19.53 7.27 29.60
CA GLY A 362 -18.59 7.17 30.72
C GLY A 362 -19.27 6.74 32.03
N ASP A 363 -20.44 7.30 32.34
CA ASP A 363 -21.22 6.94 33.53
C ASP A 363 -21.65 5.47 33.53
N MET A 364 -22.04 4.93 32.36
CA MET A 364 -22.36 3.52 32.21
C MET A 364 -21.14 2.63 32.43
N LEU A 365 -19.97 3.03 31.89
CA LEU A 365 -18.73 2.27 32.01
C LEU A 365 -18.16 2.28 33.43
N LYS A 366 -18.34 3.36 34.19
CA LYS A 366 -17.79 3.52 35.54
C LYS A 366 -18.26 2.43 36.51
N ASN A 367 -19.46 1.90 36.30
CA ASN A 367 -20.01 0.81 37.10
C ASN A 367 -19.29 -0.54 36.90
N TYR A 368 -18.51 -0.69 35.82
CA TYR A 368 -17.87 -1.94 35.44
C TYR A 368 -16.35 -1.86 35.43
N ASP A 369 -15.79 -0.80 34.82
CA ASP A 369 -14.36 -0.61 34.69
C ASP A 369 -14.01 0.88 34.70
N ASN A 370 -13.34 1.30 35.78
CA ASN A 370 -12.95 2.68 36.01
C ASN A 370 -11.91 3.20 35.00
N ILE A 371 -11.04 2.33 34.47
CA ILE A 371 -10.02 2.70 33.46
C ILE A 371 -10.70 2.95 32.11
N LEU A 372 -11.72 2.17 31.78
CA LEU A 372 -12.48 2.38 30.54
C LEU A 372 -13.42 3.58 30.62
N ALA A 373 -14.04 3.81 31.77
CA ALA A 373 -14.81 5.02 32.03
C ALA A 373 -13.96 6.28 31.86
N TRP A 374 -12.73 6.27 32.41
CA TRP A 374 -11.76 7.34 32.24
C TRP A 374 -11.51 7.67 30.76
N SER A 375 -11.24 6.63 29.98
CA SER A 375 -10.97 6.70 28.54
C SER A 375 -12.15 7.32 27.78
N ALA A 376 -13.39 6.95 28.14
CA ALA A 376 -14.61 7.55 27.57
C ALA A 376 -14.79 9.02 27.97
N TYR A 377 -14.67 9.37 29.26
CA TYR A 377 -14.81 10.75 29.73
C TYR A 377 -13.77 11.70 29.09
N LEU A 378 -12.53 11.25 28.93
CA LEU A 378 -11.46 12.03 28.31
C LEU A 378 -11.77 12.37 26.85
N ARG A 379 -12.27 11.40 26.08
CA ARG A 379 -12.68 11.61 24.68
C ARG A 379 -13.97 12.41 24.56
N ALA A 380 -14.84 12.36 25.58
CA ALA A 380 -16.08 13.13 25.66
C ALA A 380 -15.88 14.62 26.01
N GLY A 381 -14.65 15.03 26.38
CA GLY A 381 -14.39 16.37 26.90
C GLY A 381 -14.88 16.58 28.34
N SER A 382 -15.30 15.51 29.02
CA SER A 382 -15.76 15.54 30.42
C SER A 382 -14.57 15.37 31.38
N TYR A 383 -13.67 16.35 31.38
CA TYR A 383 -12.38 16.28 32.09
C TYR A 383 -12.50 16.11 33.61
N SER A 384 -13.55 16.66 34.24
CA SER A 384 -13.82 16.51 35.68
C SER A 384 -14.00 15.03 36.06
N LYS A 385 -14.91 14.32 35.39
CA LYS A 385 -15.16 12.89 35.63
C LYS A 385 -13.98 12.00 35.24
N ALA A 386 -13.21 12.38 34.23
CA ALA A 386 -11.95 11.70 33.91
C ALA A 386 -10.94 11.82 35.08
N ILE A 387 -10.81 13.01 35.67
CA ILE A 387 -9.95 13.23 36.84
C ILE A 387 -10.47 12.46 38.05
N GLU A 388 -11.79 12.37 38.26
CA GLU A 388 -12.37 11.53 39.32
C GLU A 388 -12.00 10.06 39.16
N CYS A 389 -12.14 9.50 37.95
CA CYS A 389 -11.76 8.10 37.67
C CYS A 389 -10.28 7.83 37.98
N LEU A 390 -9.38 8.76 37.62
CA LEU A 390 -7.96 8.64 37.93
C LEU A 390 -7.67 8.83 39.42
N ALA A 391 -8.30 9.82 40.05
CA ALA A 391 -8.15 10.07 41.48
C ALA A 391 -8.60 8.85 42.29
N GLU A 392 -9.69 8.18 41.91
CA GLU A 392 -10.12 6.91 42.49
C GLU A 392 -9.08 5.80 42.30
N LYS A 393 -8.46 5.72 41.12
CA LYS A 393 -7.41 4.73 40.84
C LYS A 393 -6.15 4.93 41.70
N TYR A 394 -5.77 6.18 41.93
CA TYR A 394 -4.56 6.57 42.68
C TYR A 394 -4.84 7.00 44.13
N GLN A 395 -6.07 6.83 44.62
CA GLN A 395 -6.51 7.24 45.97
C GLN A 395 -6.27 8.73 46.32
N LEU A 396 -6.39 9.61 45.33
CA LEU A 396 -6.19 11.04 45.46
C LEU A 396 -7.48 11.78 45.84
N ASN A 397 -7.35 12.94 46.49
CA ASN A 397 -8.49 13.79 46.82
C ASN A 397 -8.97 14.56 45.58
N SER A 398 -10.04 14.09 44.95
CA SER A 398 -10.61 14.67 43.73
C SER A 398 -11.13 16.10 43.90
N ALA A 399 -11.60 16.48 45.09
CA ALA A 399 -12.16 17.80 45.35
C ALA A 399 -11.12 18.94 45.25
N ALA A 400 -9.85 18.65 45.53
CA ALA A 400 -8.75 19.61 45.36
C ALA A 400 -8.32 19.80 43.90
N LEU A 401 -8.64 18.83 43.03
CA LEU A 401 -8.19 18.74 41.63
C LEU A 401 -9.18 19.34 40.63
N ILE A 402 -10.46 19.42 41.00
CA ILE A 402 -11.59 19.83 40.14
C ILE A 402 -12.00 21.29 40.42
N GLY A 403 -11.32 21.96 41.36
CA GLY A 403 -11.79 23.18 42.05
C GLY A 403 -11.98 24.45 41.22
N ASP A 404 -11.74 24.46 39.91
CA ASP A 404 -11.88 25.68 39.11
C ASP A 404 -12.75 25.47 37.86
N LYS A 405 -13.85 26.23 37.79
CA LYS A 405 -14.83 26.20 36.70
C LYS A 405 -14.35 26.91 35.43
N ASN A 406 -13.19 27.59 35.48
CA ASN A 406 -12.60 28.29 34.34
C ASN A 406 -11.39 27.57 33.70
N CYS A 407 -11.07 26.34 34.13
CA CYS A 407 -9.94 25.58 33.59
C CYS A 407 -10.16 25.14 32.13
N THR A 408 -9.16 25.41 31.30
CA THR A 408 -9.08 24.93 29.92
C THR A 408 -8.55 23.49 29.87
N LYS A 409 -8.63 22.86 28.69
CA LYS A 409 -8.06 21.52 28.45
C LYS A 409 -6.57 21.46 28.79
N GLU A 410 -5.81 22.54 28.51
CA GLU A 410 -4.38 22.62 28.81
C GLU A 410 -4.11 22.66 30.33
N ASP A 411 -4.96 23.35 31.09
CA ASP A 411 -4.83 23.44 32.56
C ASP A 411 -5.01 22.06 33.23
N TYR A 412 -6.02 21.30 32.79
CA TYR A 412 -6.24 19.94 33.30
C TYR A 412 -5.10 18.97 32.93
N ILE A 413 -4.48 19.13 31.76
CA ILE A 413 -3.30 18.33 31.37
C ILE A 413 -2.09 18.70 32.24
N SER A 414 -1.88 19.99 32.53
CA SER A 414 -0.80 20.46 33.40
C SER A 414 -0.94 19.93 34.83
N ILE A 415 -2.15 20.05 35.41
CA ILE A 415 -2.49 19.51 36.74
C ILE A 415 -2.22 17.99 36.75
N PHE A 416 -2.64 17.29 35.70
CA PHE A 416 -2.40 15.85 35.56
C PHE A 416 -0.91 15.47 35.49
N GLN A 417 -0.10 16.20 34.73
CA GLN A 417 1.35 15.97 34.66
C GLN A 417 2.04 16.21 36.02
N GLN A 418 1.60 17.22 36.77
CA GLN A 418 2.13 17.49 38.11
C GLN A 418 1.80 16.35 39.09
N ILE A 419 0.59 15.80 39.06
CA ILE A 419 0.19 14.67 39.91
C ILE A 419 1.09 13.45 39.65
N VAL A 420 1.22 13.05 38.38
CA VAL A 420 2.00 11.87 37.99
C VAL A 420 3.49 12.04 38.31
N ASN A 421 4.01 13.26 38.26
CA ASN A 421 5.42 13.55 38.55
C ASN A 421 5.71 13.67 40.06
N ASN A 422 4.78 14.23 40.85
CA ASN A 422 4.94 14.35 42.31
C ASN A 422 4.98 12.99 42.99
N GLU A 423 4.17 12.02 42.56
CA GLU A 423 4.23 10.66 43.13
C GLU A 423 5.48 9.88 42.72
N LYS A 424 5.98 10.07 41.49
CA LYS A 424 7.27 9.47 41.09
C LYS A 424 8.41 9.96 41.97
N ALA A 425 8.37 11.22 42.41
CA ALA A 425 9.36 11.77 43.33
C ALA A 425 9.23 11.16 44.73
N GLU A 426 8.02 10.91 45.22
CA GLU A 426 7.77 10.24 46.51
C GLU A 426 8.16 8.76 46.49
N SER A 427 7.92 8.04 45.40
CA SER A 427 8.35 6.63 45.23
C SER A 427 9.86 6.45 45.04
N SER A 428 10.60 7.55 44.79
CA SER A 428 12.07 7.54 44.60
C SER A 428 12.85 7.84 45.89
N GLN A 429 12.15 8.14 46.99
CA GLN A 429 12.75 8.46 48.29
C GLN A 429 12.54 7.37 49.35
N VAL A 430 12.18 6.14 48.93
CA VAL A 430 12.11 4.95 49.78
C VAL A 430 13.16 3.92 49.37
#